data_AF-A0A3R9RXE3-F1
#
_entry.id   AF-A0A3R9RXE3-F1
#
_cell.length_a   1.000
_cell.length_b   1.000
_cell.length_c   1.000
_cell.angle_alpha   90.00
_cell.angle_beta   90.00
_cell.angle_gamma   90.00
#
_symmetry.space_group_name_H-M   'P 1'
#
loop_
_entity.id
_entity.type
_entity.pdbx_description
1 polymer ?
#
loop_
_entity_poly.entity_id
_entity_poly.type
_entity_poly.pdbx_seq_one_letter_code
_entity_poly.pdbx_strand_id
1 'polypeptide(L)' 'MARKVLISAGGSGIGRCIAEVFLNNQDEVFVCDINAKSLEQFQQDY' A
#
# COMPACT_ATOMS: atom_id res chain seq x y z
N MET A 1 1.29 3.44 -19.02
CA MET A 1 2.47 3.51 -18.12
C MET A 1 1.97 3.29 -16.71
N ALA A 2 2.65 2.46 -15.92
CA ALA A 2 2.34 2.29 -14.50
C ALA A 2 2.60 3.62 -13.76
N ARG A 3 1.68 4.03 -12.88
CA ARG A 3 1.84 5.22 -12.04
C ARG A 3 2.73 4.87 -10.84
N LYS A 4 3.40 5.88 -10.27
CA LYS A 4 4.05 5.77 -8.97
C LYS A 4 3.17 6.41 -7.92
N VAL A 5 2.77 5.65 -6.90
CA VAL A 5 1.77 6.06 -5.92
C VAL A 5 2.35 5.92 -4.52
N LEU A 6 2.40 7.00 -3.75
CA LEU A 6 2.79 6.98 -2.33
C LEU A 6 1.55 7.14 -1.45
N ILE A 7 1.38 6.23 -0.49
CA ILE A 7 0.25 6.24 0.43
C ILE A 7 0.78 6.26 1.86
N SER A 8 0.49 7.35 2.57
CA SER A 8 0.73 7.47 4.01
C SER A 8 -0.38 6.84 4.83
N ALA A 9 -0.03 6.33 6.01
CA ALA A 9 -0.95 5.59 6.89
C ALA A 9 -1.66 4.45 6.14
N GLY A 10 -0.95 3.79 5.23
CA GLY A 10 -1.50 2.75 4.35
C GLY A 10 -1.40 1.34 4.91
N GLY A 11 -0.92 1.17 6.15
CA GLY A 11 -0.81 -0.16 6.77
C GLY A 11 -2.16 -0.78 7.13
N SER A 12 -3.24 0.00 7.17
CA SER A 12 -4.58 -0.50 7.50
C SER A 12 -5.71 0.40 6.95
N GLY A 13 -6.94 -0.04 7.12
CA GLY A 13 -8.15 0.76 6.85
C GLY A 13 -8.19 1.33 5.44
N ILE A 14 -8.59 2.60 5.33
CA ILE A 14 -8.78 3.28 4.04
C ILE A 14 -7.47 3.37 3.26
N GLY A 15 -6.35 3.69 3.93
CA GLY A 15 -5.05 3.79 3.27
C GLY A 15 -4.65 2.46 2.62
N ARG A 16 -4.88 1.34 3.30
CA ARG A 16 -4.67 0.01 2.75
C ARG A 16 -5.59 -0.27 1.56
N CYS A 17 -6.90 -0.02 1.68
CA CYS A 17 -7.83 -0.23 0.57
C CYS A 17 -7.46 0.62 -0.68
N ILE A 18 -6.96 1.83 -0.50
CA ILE A 18 -6.47 2.66 -1.60
C ILE A 18 -5.26 1.99 -2.26
N ALA A 19 -4.30 1.49 -1.47
CA ALA A 19 -3.11 0.83 -1.98
C ALA A 19 -3.47 -0.40 -2.82
N GLU A 20 -4.41 -1.21 -2.34
CA GLU A 20 -4.92 -2.39 -3.03
C GLU A 20 -5.54 -2.05 -4.39
N VAL A 21 -6.30 -0.94 -4.48
CA VAL A 21 -6.89 -0.50 -5.76
C VAL A 21 -5.81 -0.11 -6.78
N PHE A 22 -4.74 0.57 -6.37
CA PHE A 22 -3.64 0.92 -7.27
C PHE A 22 -2.78 -0.30 -7.64
N LEU A 23 -2.53 -1.21 -6.71
CA LEU A 23 -1.85 -2.49 -6.98
C LEU A 23 -2.63 -3.32 -8.02
N ASN A 24 -3.95 -3.42 -7.87
CA ASN A 24 -4.82 -4.12 -8.82
C ASN A 24 -4.80 -3.50 -10.22
N ASN A 25 -4.47 -2.22 -10.33
CA ASN A 25 -4.29 -1.51 -11.60
C ASN A 25 -2.86 -1.63 -12.17
N GLN A 26 -2.01 -2.48 -11.58
CA GLN A 26 -0.61 -2.68 -11.96
C GLN A 26 0.26 -1.42 -11.83
N ASP A 27 -0.07 -0.54 -10.88
CA ASP A 27 0.77 0.60 -10.52
C ASP A 27 1.89 0.21 -9.55
N GLU A 28 2.93 1.05 -9.49
CA GLU A 28 4.02 0.92 -8.52
C GLU A 28 3.63 1.66 -7.23
N VAL A 29 3.30 0.90 -6.18
CA VAL A 29 2.72 1.43 -4.94
C VAL A 29 3.74 1.37 -3.80
N PHE A 30 3.93 2.51 -3.13
CA PHE A 30 4.75 2.67 -1.94
C PHE A 30 3.85 2.99 -0.76
N VAL A 31 3.92 2.18 0.29
CA VAL A 31 3.12 2.37 1.51
C VAL A 31 4.03 2.74 2.67
N CYS A 32 3.65 3.76 3.43
CA CYS A 32 4.28 4.06 4.72
C CYS A 32 3.24 4.10 5.85
N ASP A 33 3.65 3.63 7.02
CA ASP A 33 2.83 3.58 8.22
C ASP A 33 3.74 3.61 9.46
N ILE A 34 3.22 4.08 10.60
CA ILE A 34 3.95 4.05 11.87
C ILE A 34 4.03 2.63 12.43
N ASN A 35 3.07 1.77 12.08
CA ASN A 35 3.02 0.39 12.52
C ASN A 35 3.84 -0.52 11.60
N ALA A 36 5.08 -0.81 11.99
CA ALA A 36 5.97 -1.70 11.24
C ALA A 36 5.35 -3.09 10.96
N LYS A 37 4.58 -3.65 11.90
CA LYS A 37 3.92 -4.96 11.70
C LYS A 37 2.87 -4.92 10.60
N SER A 38 2.16 -3.80 10.47
CA SER A 38 1.20 -3.61 9.37
C SER A 38 1.90 -3.56 8.01
N LEU A 39 3.10 -2.97 7.94
CA LEU A 39 3.91 -2.95 6.71
C LEU A 39 4.48 -4.34 6.38
N GLU A 40 4.99 -5.06 7.38
CA GLU A 40 5.47 -6.44 7.20
C GLU A 40 4.36 -7.35 6.68
N GLN A 41 3.15 -7.24 7.25
CA GLN A 41 1.99 -8.00 6.77
C GLN A 41 1.63 -7.59 5.35
N PHE A 42 1.61 -6.28 5.05
CA PHE A 42 1.30 -5.79 3.71
C PHE A 42 2.26 -6.36 2.65
N GLN A 43 3.56 -6.45 2.96
CA GLN A 43 4.57 -7.06 2.07
C GLN A 43 4.45 -8.58 1.90
N GLN A 44 3.78 -9.27 2.83
CA GLN A 44 3.50 -10.71 2.68
C GLN A 44 2.25 -10.94 1.83
N ASP A 45 1.31 -9.99 1.87
CA ASP A 45 0.03 -10.08 1.16
C ASP A 45 0.14 -9.71 -0.34
N TYR A 46 1.13 -8.89 -0.72
CA TYR A 46 1.35 -8.32 -2.07
C TYR A 46 2.82 -8.31 -2.47
#